data_AF-A0A517TRH9-F1
#
_entry.id   AF-A0A517TRH9-F1
#
_cell.length_a   1.000
_cell.length_b   1.000
_cell.length_c   1.000
_cell.angle_alpha   90.00
_cell.angle_beta   90.00
_cell.angle_gamma   90.00
#
_symmetry.space_group_name_H-M   'P 1'
#
loop_
_entity.id
_entity.type
_entity.pdbx_description
1 polymer ?
#
loop_
_entity_poly.entity_id
_entity_poly.type
_entity_poly.pdbx_seq_one_letter_code
_entity_poly.pdbx_strand_id
1 'polypeptide(L)'
;MRILHTGAETEKLLSQLTAKCTTLRWAVAWASHNFSLCKTLAENQGKIDQLAVGIHFYQTHPDFIAVFQDHPAVRFVMNPSGVFHPKLYYFEHGDGTWDCVIGSPNFTSAAFCDRHSKNVARGAPKL
;
A
#
# COMPACT_ATOMS: atom_id res chain seq x y z
N MET A 1 6.77 10.34 14.99
CA MET A 1 7.39 9.41 14.02
C MET A 1 7.66 8.10 14.75
N ARG A 2 7.31 6.95 14.16
CA ARG A 2 7.45 5.61 14.74
C ARG A 2 8.17 4.70 13.75
N ILE A 3 9.08 3.86 14.25
CA ILE A 3 9.72 2.80 13.46
C ILE A 3 8.95 1.49 13.68
N LEU A 4 8.72 0.74 12.62
CA LEU A 4 8.14 -0.61 12.63
C LEU A 4 9.24 -1.59 12.22
N HIS A 5 9.36 -2.69 12.94
CA HIS A 5 10.49 -3.63 12.82
C HIS A 5 10.12 -4.92 12.10
N THR A 6 8.82 -5.15 11.85
CA THR A 6 8.33 -6.39 11.24
C THR A 6 7.24 -6.14 10.20
N GLY A 7 7.11 -7.11 9.28
CA GLY A 7 6.08 -7.07 8.24
C GLY A 7 4.69 -7.11 8.86
N ALA A 8 4.50 -7.94 9.89
CA ALA A 8 3.23 -8.11 10.57
C ALA A 8 2.76 -6.85 11.31
N GLU A 9 3.66 -6.10 11.96
CA GLU A 9 3.32 -4.79 12.54
C GLU A 9 2.90 -3.79 11.47
N THR A 10 3.57 -3.84 10.32
CA THR A 10 3.29 -2.97 9.19
C THR A 10 1.94 -3.30 8.57
N GLU A 11 1.65 -4.59 8.31
CA GLU A 11 0.37 -5.06 7.81
C GLU A 11 -0.77 -4.63 8.74
N LYS A 12 -0.61 -4.87 10.05
CA LYS A 12 -1.62 -4.48 11.05
C LYS A 12 -1.89 -2.98 11.02
N LEU A 13 -0.85 -2.14 10.95
CA LEU A 13 -1.02 -0.70 10.88
C LEU A 13 -1.70 -0.27 9.58
N LEU A 14 -1.27 -0.78 8.43
CA LEU A 14 -1.86 -0.46 7.13
C LEU A 14 -3.34 -0.84 7.08
N SER A 15 -3.72 -2.00 7.63
CA SER A 15 -5.14 -2.40 7.71
C SER A 15 -5.94 -1.43 8.58
N GLN A 16 -5.40 -1.03 9.74
CA GLN A 16 -6.04 -0.06 10.63
C GLN A 16 -6.20 1.32 9.98
N LEU A 17 -5.20 1.79 9.25
CA LEU A 17 -5.23 3.08 8.57
C LEU A 17 -6.21 3.05 7.40
N THR A 18 -6.24 1.98 6.61
CA THR A 18 -7.20 1.78 5.51
C THR A 18 -8.65 1.81 6.01
N ALA A 19 -8.92 1.18 7.15
CA ALA A 19 -10.24 1.18 7.76
C ALA A 19 -10.69 2.59 8.22
N LYS A 20 -9.76 3.39 8.74
CA LYS A 20 -10.05 4.71 9.35
C LYS A 20 -10.00 5.89 8.39
N CYS A 21 -9.16 5.82 7.36
CA CYS A 21 -8.97 6.94 6.45
C CYS A 21 -10.26 7.25 5.66
N THR A 22 -10.37 8.49 5.21
CA THR A 22 -11.34 8.94 4.22
C THR A 22 -10.87 8.53 2.83
N THR A 23 -9.61 8.79 2.50
CA THR A 23 -9.01 8.41 1.22
C THR A 23 -7.59 7.87 1.40
N LEU A 24 -7.12 7.13 0.40
CA LEU A 24 -5.75 6.60 0.36
C LEU A 24 -5.06 6.88 -0.98
N ARG A 25 -3.75 7.07 -0.91
CA ARG A 25 -2.86 7.27 -2.07
C ARG A 25 -1.61 6.41 -1.93
N TRP A 26 -1.49 5.34 -2.70
CA TRP A 26 -0.40 4.36 -2.54
C TRP A 26 0.44 4.23 -3.82
N ALA A 27 1.71 3.94 -3.64
CA ALA A 27 2.64 3.61 -4.72
C ALA A 27 3.51 2.43 -4.30
N VAL A 28 3.37 1.30 -4.99
CA VAL A 28 4.05 0.05 -4.64
C VAL A 28 4.66 -0.62 -5.86
N ALA A 29 5.88 -1.14 -5.71
CA ALA A 29 6.58 -1.78 -6.82
C ALA A 29 5.86 -3.05 -7.29
N TRP A 30 5.46 -3.89 -6.32
CA TRP A 30 4.83 -5.18 -6.57
C TRP A 30 3.67 -5.39 -5.60
N ALA A 31 2.63 -6.09 -6.07
CA ALA A 31 1.47 -6.47 -5.28
C ALA A 31 1.16 -7.97 -5.40
N SER A 32 0.85 -8.66 -4.30
CA SER A 32 0.33 -10.04 -4.35
C SER A 32 -1.16 -10.09 -4.03
N HIS A 33 -1.76 -11.27 -4.18
CA HIS A 33 -3.16 -11.52 -3.84
C HIS A 33 -3.26 -12.45 -2.61
N ASN A 34 -4.50 -12.73 -2.15
CA ASN A 34 -4.81 -13.74 -1.13
C ASN A 34 -4.24 -13.55 0.29
N PHE A 35 -4.05 -12.31 0.75
CA PHE A 35 -3.66 -12.02 2.14
C PHE A 35 -4.52 -10.93 2.79
N SER A 36 -4.44 -10.79 4.11
CA SER A 36 -5.42 -10.04 4.90
C SER A 36 -5.53 -8.57 4.48
N LEU A 37 -4.40 -7.88 4.33
CA LEU A 37 -4.39 -6.48 3.91
C LEU A 37 -4.81 -6.28 2.44
N CYS A 38 -4.56 -7.25 1.54
CA CYS A 38 -5.13 -7.20 0.19
C CYS A 38 -6.66 -7.29 0.20
N LYS A 39 -7.24 -8.13 1.07
CA LYS A 39 -8.70 -8.19 1.25
C LYS A 39 -9.24 -6.87 1.79
N THR A 40 -8.58 -6.29 2.80
CA THR A 40 -8.94 -4.97 3.35
C THR A 40 -8.92 -3.87 2.28
N LEU A 41 -7.91 -3.83 1.41
CA LEU A 41 -7.87 -2.88 0.29
C LEU A 41 -9.03 -3.10 -0.68
N ALA A 42 -9.30 -4.35 -1.05
CA ALA A 42 -10.38 -4.71 -1.98
C ALA A 42 -11.77 -4.34 -1.43
N GLU A 43 -12.01 -4.52 -0.13
CA GLU A 43 -13.25 -4.14 0.55
C GLU A 43 -13.41 -2.61 0.68
N ASN A 44 -12.31 -1.85 0.63
CA ASN A 44 -12.29 -0.39 0.77
C ASN A 44 -11.95 0.33 -0.55
N GLN A 45 -12.23 -0.29 -1.70
CA GLN A 45 -11.91 0.25 -3.02
C GLN A 45 -12.43 1.69 -3.24
N GLY A 46 -13.62 2.01 -2.72
CA GLY A 46 -14.18 3.36 -2.82
C GLY A 46 -13.36 4.47 -2.13
N LYS A 47 -12.36 4.12 -1.31
CA LYS A 47 -11.44 5.08 -0.68
C LYS A 47 -10.17 5.33 -1.49
N ILE A 48 -9.94 4.58 -2.57
CA ILE A 48 -8.74 4.69 -3.40
C ILE A 48 -8.85 5.98 -4.23
N ASP A 49 -8.07 6.99 -3.84
CA ASP A 49 -7.93 8.23 -4.62
C ASP A 49 -6.79 8.11 -5.64
N GLN A 50 -5.72 7.38 -5.28
CA GLN A 50 -4.66 7.03 -6.22
C GLN A 50 -3.98 5.73 -5.82
N LEU A 51 -3.79 4.82 -6.77
CA LEU A 51 -2.99 3.61 -6.56
C LEU A 51 -2.13 3.33 -7.79
N ALA A 52 -0.81 3.44 -7.63
CA ALA A 52 0.16 3.10 -8.66
C ALA A 52 0.87 1.78 -8.30
N VAL A 53 0.75 0.79 -9.19
CA VAL A 53 1.32 -0.55 -8.97
C VAL A 53 2.25 -0.92 -10.13
N GLY A 54 3.51 -1.23 -9.84
CA GLY A 54 4.41 -1.75 -10.86
C GLY A 54 4.05 -3.17 -11.26
N ILE A 55 4.27 -3.52 -12.53
CA ILE A 55 4.19 -4.92 -12.99
C ILE A 55 5.55 -5.45 -13.46
N HIS A 56 6.62 -4.73 -13.11
CA HIS A 56 8.00 -5.05 -13.46
C HIS A 56 8.41 -6.40 -12.92
N PHE A 57 9.19 -7.13 -13.73
CA PHE A 57 9.65 -8.49 -13.44
C PHE A 57 8.53 -9.51 -13.21
N TYR A 58 7.30 -9.23 -13.67
CA TYR A 58 6.13 -10.11 -13.52
C TYR A 58 5.85 -10.51 -12.06
N GLN A 59 6.23 -9.65 -11.10
CA GLN A 59 6.07 -9.95 -9.67
C GLN A 59 4.71 -9.56 -9.09
N THR A 60 3.96 -8.71 -9.79
CA THR A 60 2.57 -8.42 -9.40
C THR A 60 1.66 -9.56 -9.82
N HIS A 61 0.89 -10.09 -8.87
CA HIS A 61 0.04 -11.25 -9.09
C HIS A 61 -1.11 -10.93 -10.07
N PRO A 62 -1.41 -11.79 -11.06
CA PRO A 62 -2.45 -11.52 -12.06
C PRO A 62 -3.84 -11.31 -11.43
N ASP A 63 -4.21 -12.06 -10.39
CA ASP A 63 -5.48 -11.84 -9.69
C ASP A 63 -5.58 -10.45 -9.03
N PHE A 64 -4.46 -9.88 -8.59
CA PHE A 64 -4.48 -8.49 -8.11
C PHE A 64 -4.79 -7.54 -9.28
N ILE A 65 -4.18 -7.77 -10.45
CA ILE A 65 -4.47 -6.98 -11.65
C ILE A 65 -5.94 -7.12 -12.04
N ALA A 66 -6.48 -8.34 -12.08
CA ALA A 66 -7.87 -8.60 -12.44
C ALA A 66 -8.88 -7.88 -11.52
N VAL A 67 -8.58 -7.77 -10.23
CA VAL A 67 -9.44 -7.07 -9.27
C VAL A 67 -9.45 -5.55 -9.49
N PHE A 68 -8.31 -4.95 -9.87
CA PHE A 68 -8.14 -3.49 -9.85
C PHE A 68 -7.96 -2.83 -11.23
N GLN A 69 -7.83 -3.58 -12.32
CA GLN A 69 -7.57 -3.04 -13.67
C GLN A 69 -8.62 -2.05 -14.17
N ASP A 70 -9.88 -2.24 -13.78
CA ASP A 70 -10.99 -1.39 -14.21
C ASP A 70 -11.28 -0.24 -13.23
N HIS A 71 -10.54 -0.16 -12.12
CA HIS A 71 -10.75 0.88 -11.12
C HIS A 71 -10.14 2.21 -11.61
N PRO A 72 -10.91 3.32 -11.70
CA PRO A 72 -10.48 4.55 -12.38
C PRO A 72 -9.25 5.23 -11.76
N ALA A 73 -9.08 5.06 -10.44
CA ALA A 73 -7.96 5.59 -9.67
C ALA A 73 -6.71 4.66 -9.62
N VAL A 74 -6.77 3.48 -10.22
CA VAL A 74 -5.66 2.52 -10.21
C VAL A 74 -4.90 2.58 -11.54
N ARG A 75 -3.57 2.57 -11.47
CA ARG A 75 -2.68 2.59 -12.63
C ARG A 75 -1.59 1.54 -12.50
N PHE A 76 -1.47 0.69 -13.52
CA PHE A 76 -0.39 -0.28 -13.63
C PHE A 76 0.78 0.29 -14.42
N VAL A 77 1.95 0.36 -13.79
CA VAL A 77 3.17 0.90 -14.39
C VAL A 77 3.90 -0.24 -15.11
N MET A 78 3.76 -0.28 -16.44
CA MET A 78 4.30 -1.35 -17.29
C MET A 78 5.72 -1.09 -17.80
N ASN A 79 5.99 0.12 -18.31
CA ASN A 79 7.25 0.48 -18.98
C ASN A 79 7.82 1.81 -18.44
N PRO A 80 8.25 1.88 -17.17
CA PRO A 80 9.03 2.98 -16.64
C PRO A 80 10.44 3.00 -17.26
N SER A 81 11.01 4.20 -17.36
CA SER A 81 12.45 4.36 -17.60
C SER A 81 13.20 3.96 -16.33
N GLY A 82 13.61 2.68 -16.24
CA GLY A 82 14.26 2.09 -15.06
C GLY A 82 13.32 1.14 -14.30
N VAL A 83 13.46 1.09 -12.97
CA VAL A 83 12.64 0.22 -12.11
C VAL A 83 11.69 1.08 -11.27
N PHE A 84 10.38 0.88 -11.43
CA PHE A 84 9.38 1.47 -10.54
C PHE A 84 9.39 0.73 -9.20
N HIS A 85 10.14 1.24 -8.21
CA HIS A 85 10.37 0.56 -6.93
C HIS A 85 9.86 1.26 -5.65
N PRO A 86 8.78 2.07 -5.65
CA PRO A 86 8.29 2.69 -4.42
C PRO A 86 7.68 1.65 -3.46
N LYS A 87 7.61 2.01 -2.17
CA LYS A 87 6.82 1.35 -1.11
C LYS A 87 6.28 2.44 -0.18
N LEU A 88 5.23 3.11 -0.64
CA LEU A 88 4.64 4.27 0.04
C LEU A 88 3.13 4.05 0.19
N TYR A 89 2.65 4.27 1.41
CA TYR A 89 1.26 4.13 1.79
C TYR A 89 0.80 5.40 2.51
N TYR A 90 0.03 6.25 1.84
CA TYR A 90 -0.51 7.50 2.39
C TYR A 90 -2.03 7.40 2.65
N PHE A 91 -2.47 8.03 3.73
CA PHE A 91 -3.83 8.00 4.25
C PHE A 91 -4.26 9.40 4.71
N GLU A 92 -5.42 9.86 4.27
CA GLU A 92 -6.02 11.14 4.65
C GLU A 92 -7.27 10.91 5.51
N HIS A 93 -7.46 11.67 6.60
CA HIS A 93 -8.54 11.45 7.58
C HIS A 93 -9.69 12.47 7.52
N GLY A 94 -9.69 13.36 6.51
CA GLY A 94 -10.78 14.31 6.26
C GLY A 94 -10.81 15.55 7.17
N ASP A 95 -10.06 15.55 8.26
CA ASP A 95 -9.90 16.69 9.19
C ASP A 95 -8.56 17.43 9.00
N GLY A 96 -7.95 17.26 7.83
CA GLY A 96 -6.62 17.77 7.51
C GLY A 96 -5.47 16.94 8.08
N THR A 97 -5.73 15.92 8.90
CA THR A 97 -4.68 15.00 9.35
C THR A 97 -4.43 13.88 8.35
N TRP A 98 -3.22 13.32 8.42
CA TRP A 98 -2.79 12.23 7.57
C TRP A 98 -1.81 11.32 8.29
N ASP A 99 -1.74 10.08 7.82
CA ASP A 99 -0.70 9.11 8.14
C ASP A 99 0.02 8.66 6.86
N CYS A 100 1.32 8.44 6.97
CA CYS A 100 2.13 7.90 5.88
C CYS A 100 3.07 6.83 6.42
N VAL A 101 3.12 5.69 5.73
CA VAL A 101 4.06 4.61 5.99
C VAL A 101 4.97 4.46 4.77
N ILE A 102 6.28 4.52 5.02
CA ILE A 102 7.32 4.36 3.99
C ILE A 102 8.34 3.35 4.50
N GLY A 103 8.79 2.44 3.64
CA GLY A 103 9.93 1.59 3.98
C GLY A 103 10.19 0.47 2.98
N SER A 104 10.52 -0.72 3.48
CA SER A 104 11.03 -1.82 2.65
C SER A 104 9.99 -2.77 2.01
N PRO A 105 8.83 -3.10 2.62
CA PRO A 105 7.96 -4.16 2.14
C PRO A 105 7.10 -3.69 0.98
N ASN A 106 7.22 -4.39 -0.14
CA ASN A 106 6.22 -4.35 -1.21
C ASN A 106 4.87 -4.86 -0.71
N PHE A 107 3.79 -4.61 -1.45
CA PHE A 107 2.44 -4.99 -1.08
C PHE A 107 2.17 -6.49 -1.31
N THR A 108 2.95 -7.34 -0.66
CA THR A 108 2.94 -8.79 -0.90
C THR A 108 2.84 -9.55 0.40
N SER A 109 2.13 -10.68 0.39
CA SER A 109 2.02 -11.57 1.56
C SER A 109 3.41 -11.95 2.11
N ALA A 110 4.37 -12.23 1.23
CA ALA A 110 5.73 -12.60 1.64
C ALA A 110 6.42 -11.49 2.44
N ALA A 111 6.31 -10.23 1.98
CA ALA A 111 6.93 -9.10 2.66
C ALA A 111 6.28 -8.78 4.02
N PHE A 112 4.99 -9.08 4.19
CA PHE A 112 4.29 -8.89 5.46
C PHE A 112 4.43 -10.07 6.44
N CYS A 113 4.73 -11.28 5.95
CA CYS A 113 5.12 -12.41 6.78
C CYS A 113 6.59 -12.37 7.24
N ASP A 114 7.40 -11.49 6.66
CA ASP A 114 8.82 -11.34 7.01
C ASP A 114 9.01 -10.70 8.40
N ARG A 115 9.91 -11.31 9.19
CA ARG A 115 10.31 -10.82 10.52
C ARG A 115 11.35 -9.70 10.47
N HIS A 116 11.90 -9.40 9.29
CA HIS A 116 12.99 -8.43 9.10
C HIS A 116 12.67 -7.28 8.15
N SER A 117 11.47 -6.68 8.25
CA SER A 117 11.13 -5.47 7.49
C SER A 117 11.28 -4.20 8.33
N LYS A 118 11.90 -3.13 7.80
CA LYS A 118 12.00 -1.84 8.51
C LYS A 118 11.17 -0.78 7.82
N ASN A 119 10.28 -0.14 8.57
CA ASN A 119 9.41 0.92 8.07
C ASN A 119 9.39 2.11 9.01
N VAL A 120 9.09 3.27 8.46
CA VAL A 120 8.82 4.50 9.19
C VAL A 120 7.36 4.87 8.97
N ALA A 121 6.64 5.08 10.06
CA ALA A 121 5.31 5.66 10.08
C ALA A 121 5.38 7.08 10.64
N ARG A 122 4.71 8.02 9.96
CA ARG A 122 4.56 9.41 10.41
C ARG A 122 3.12 9.85 10.21
N GLY A 123 2.53 10.41 11.26
CA GLY A 123 1.31 11.21 11.16
C GLY A 123 1.63 12.70 11.32
N ALA A 124 0.81 13.56 10.70
CA ALA A 124 0.83 14.99 10.99
C ALA A 124 -0.09 15.35 12.17
N PRO A 125 0.30 16.33 13.01
CA PRO A 125 -0.60 16.86 14.04
C PRO A 125 -1.80 17.56 13.40
N LYS A 126 -2.93 17.58 14.12
CA LYS A 126 -4.03 18.51 13.84
C LYS A 126 -3.48 19.93 13.93
N LEU A 127 -3.66 20.73 12.87
CA LEU A 127 -3.38 22.16 12.87
C LEU A 127 -4.34 22.90 13.79
#